data_AF-A0A1S1YUB9-F1
#
_entry.id   AF-A0A1S1YUB9-F1
#
_cell.length_a   1.000
_cell.length_b   1.000
_cell.length_c   1.000
_cell.angle_alpha   90.00
_cell.angle_beta   90.00
_cell.angle_gamma   90.00
#
_symmetry.space_group_name_H-M   'P 1'
#
loop_
_entity.id
_entity.type
_entity.pdbx_description
1 polymer ?
#
loop_
_entity_poly.entity_id
_entity_poly.type
_entity_poly.pdbx_seq_one_letter_code
_entity_poly.pdbx_strand_id
1 'polypeptide(L)'
;MIVLLLQNEDFVSNYLKIKKRWVLLSTLVLYILIFPKRSFDKEAEYQSVYFNSTGNTVSMPWLPYLSSIISEEDGQSVAVFMMHVLPEDIIRILVQKGLGLPFGSALRDMVTYSNHESLWNNYLFHNGAPTSMLPSNLYFQMMQDKGQYKDLSHYFVHLPKNKNLEDCEVTVFCHGFLGNWLLYPKIYDEYSNHIVICVETKGMSGIFTSSDMKHIYSKVLPHAYKRIGISPKKPHLVGLSNGCSAINTAITTLPTQFKSYTALSGGLFSKPRYGQKVKVIYGATDQSGGVSKYIPQNKYKLHVIKGDNHVLYISNPDTVFSILKQFDTSL
;
A
#
# COMPACT_ATOMS: atom_id res chain seq x y z
N MET A 1 -0.56 4.22 -20.76
CA MET A 1 -1.85 3.58 -21.11
C MET A 1 -2.23 3.76 -22.58
N ILE A 2 -2.31 4.99 -23.15
CA ILE A 2 -2.73 5.18 -24.56
C ILE A 2 -1.58 5.07 -25.59
N VAL A 3 -0.32 5.28 -25.17
CA VAL A 3 0.84 5.27 -26.09
C VAL A 3 1.19 3.86 -26.60
N LEU A 4 0.92 2.80 -25.81
CA LEU A 4 1.16 1.41 -26.20
C LEU A 4 0.00 0.78 -26.99
N LEU A 5 -1.21 1.34 -26.89
CA LEU A 5 -2.38 1.00 -27.73
C LEU A 5 -2.22 1.44 -29.20
N LEU A 6 -1.13 2.12 -29.54
CA LEU A 6 -0.86 2.68 -30.88
C LEU A 6 0.19 1.89 -31.68
N GLN A 7 0.76 0.82 -31.13
CA GLN A 7 1.81 0.02 -31.80
C GLN A 7 1.30 -1.24 -32.48
N ASN A 8 -0.01 -1.46 -32.53
CA ASN A 8 -0.60 -2.51 -33.36
C ASN A 8 -1.03 -1.86 -34.69
N GLU A 9 -0.12 -1.89 -35.66
CA GLU A 9 -0.13 -0.98 -36.81
C GLU A 9 -1.24 -1.26 -37.85
N ASP A 10 -1.87 -2.45 -37.81
CA ASP A 10 -2.78 -2.87 -38.89
C ASP A 10 -4.25 -2.45 -38.73
N PHE A 11 -4.66 -1.87 -37.59
CA PHE A 11 -6.07 -1.51 -37.36
C PHE A 11 -6.35 0.01 -37.24
N VAL A 12 -5.32 0.88 -37.21
CA VAL A 12 -5.45 2.26 -36.69
C VAL A 12 -4.86 3.36 -37.60
N SER A 13 -4.35 3.02 -38.77
CA SER A 13 -3.78 3.97 -39.74
C SER A 13 -4.92 4.49 -40.66
N ASN A 14 -5.47 5.71 -40.57
CA ASN A 14 -4.82 7.02 -40.63
C ASN A 14 -5.66 8.16 -39.98
N TYR A 15 -6.77 7.85 -39.29
CA TYR A 15 -7.76 8.86 -38.86
C TYR A 15 -7.65 9.29 -37.38
N LEU A 16 -6.83 8.61 -36.57
CA LEU A 16 -6.91 8.67 -35.09
C LEU A 16 -5.80 9.47 -34.36
N LYS A 17 -4.77 9.99 -35.04
CA LYS A 17 -3.64 10.64 -34.35
C LYS A 17 -3.95 12.03 -33.77
N ILE A 18 -4.88 12.79 -34.37
CA ILE A 18 -5.20 14.17 -33.95
C ILE A 18 -6.35 14.21 -32.92
N LYS A 19 -7.41 13.42 -33.10
CA LYS A 19 -8.55 13.35 -32.15
C LYS A 19 -8.18 12.71 -30.81
N LYS A 20 -7.25 11.75 -30.77
CA LYS A 20 -6.80 11.11 -29.52
C LYS A 20 -6.10 12.09 -28.56
N ARG A 21 -5.41 13.11 -29.09
CA ARG A 21 -4.76 14.14 -28.26
C ARG A 21 -5.78 15.05 -27.58
N TRP A 22 -6.81 15.48 -28.31
CA TRP A 22 -7.86 16.33 -27.76
C TRP A 22 -8.78 15.58 -26.79
N VAL A 23 -9.13 14.32 -27.09
CA VAL A 23 -9.87 13.47 -26.14
C VAL A 23 -9.05 13.22 -24.87
N LEU A 24 -7.75 12.92 -25.00
CA LEU A 24 -6.86 12.78 -23.84
C LEU A 24 -6.80 14.08 -23.04
N LEU A 25 -6.61 15.24 -23.70
CA LEU A 25 -6.53 16.53 -23.04
C LEU A 25 -7.86 16.90 -22.37
N SER A 26 -8.99 16.66 -23.04
CA SER A 26 -10.32 16.95 -22.50
C SER A 26 -10.70 16.02 -21.35
N THR A 27 -10.32 14.74 -21.42
CA THR A 27 -10.49 13.80 -20.31
C THR A 27 -9.62 14.22 -19.13
N LEU A 28 -8.35 14.59 -19.36
CA LEU A 28 -7.45 15.08 -18.30
C LEU A 28 -7.97 16.37 -17.66
N VAL A 29 -8.51 17.30 -18.45
CA VAL A 29 -9.10 18.55 -17.98
C VAL A 29 -10.41 18.30 -17.22
N LEU A 30 -11.32 17.46 -17.74
CA LEU A 30 -12.51 17.04 -16.98
C LEU A 30 -12.11 16.37 -15.66
N TYR A 31 -11.05 15.57 -15.67
CA TYR A 31 -10.53 14.88 -14.50
C TYR A 31 -10.01 15.85 -13.44
N ILE A 32 -9.19 16.84 -13.85
CA ILE A 32 -8.72 17.94 -12.99
C ILE A 32 -9.89 18.72 -12.38
N LEU A 33 -11.00 18.85 -13.11
CA LEU A 33 -12.19 19.59 -12.67
C LEU A 33 -13.12 18.77 -11.77
N ILE A 34 -13.13 17.43 -11.90
CA ILE A 34 -14.00 16.52 -11.13
C ILE A 34 -13.35 16.09 -9.82
N PHE A 35 -12.02 15.94 -9.77
CA PHE A 35 -11.31 15.46 -8.58
C PHE A 35 -10.76 16.65 -7.76
N PRO A 36 -11.26 16.88 -6.53
CA PRO A 36 -10.96 18.08 -5.75
C PRO A 36 -9.49 18.19 -5.33
N LYS A 37 -9.06 19.43 -5.06
CA LYS A 37 -7.76 19.75 -4.46
C LYS A 37 -7.55 18.96 -3.17
N ARG A 38 -6.43 18.24 -3.10
CA ARG A 38 -5.98 17.48 -1.93
C ARG A 38 -5.46 18.43 -0.84
N SER A 39 -5.91 18.25 0.42
CA SER A 39 -5.52 19.09 1.55
C SER A 39 -4.30 18.55 2.30
N PHE A 40 -3.42 19.46 2.76
CA PHE A 40 -2.14 19.15 3.42
C PHE A 40 -2.10 19.63 4.87
N ASP A 41 -3.20 19.47 5.60
CA ASP A 41 -3.27 19.98 6.96
C ASP A 41 -2.48 19.09 7.93
N LYS A 42 -1.67 19.72 8.77
CA LYS A 42 -0.92 19.09 9.86
C LYS A 42 -1.84 18.60 10.99
N GLU A 43 -3.04 19.17 11.09
CA GLU A 43 -4.07 18.77 12.06
C GLU A 43 -5.03 17.72 11.44
N ALA A 44 -4.82 17.35 10.17
CA ALA A 44 -5.62 16.32 9.55
C ALA A 44 -5.36 14.95 10.17
N GLU A 45 -6.42 14.15 10.19
CA GLU A 45 -6.42 12.75 10.58
C GLU A 45 -5.44 11.93 9.73
N TYR A 46 -5.39 12.21 8.43
CA TYR A 46 -4.46 11.63 7.48
C TYR A 46 -3.44 12.70 7.10
N GLN A 47 -2.15 12.40 7.23
CA GLN A 47 -1.07 13.32 6.88
C GLN A 47 -0.03 12.66 5.95
N SER A 48 0.46 13.44 4.98
CA SER A 48 1.62 13.12 4.15
C SER A 48 2.78 14.00 4.61
N VAL A 49 3.85 13.37 5.10
CA VAL A 49 4.92 14.09 5.82
C VAL A 49 6.26 13.89 5.13
N TYR A 50 6.83 14.99 4.63
CA TYR A 50 8.18 15.04 4.09
C TYR A 50 9.13 15.67 5.11
N PHE A 51 10.33 15.11 5.24
CA PHE A 51 11.36 15.67 6.10
C PHE A 51 12.75 15.47 5.50
N ASN A 52 13.66 16.37 5.80
CA ASN A 52 15.01 16.35 5.28
C ASN A 52 15.97 15.50 6.15
N SER A 53 17.23 15.38 5.73
CA SER A 53 18.28 14.63 6.42
C SER A 53 18.59 15.14 7.84
N THR A 54 18.28 16.40 8.15
CA THR A 54 18.42 17.00 9.48
C THR A 54 17.21 16.76 10.38
N GLY A 55 16.15 16.11 9.89
CA GLY A 55 14.93 15.84 10.63
C GLY A 55 13.94 17.00 10.67
N ASN A 56 14.10 18.01 9.81
CA ASN A 56 13.14 19.10 9.69
C ASN A 56 12.06 18.73 8.69
N THR A 57 10.79 18.94 9.05
CA THR A 57 9.67 18.81 8.12
C THR A 57 9.80 19.85 7.01
N VAL A 58 9.55 19.44 5.77
CA VAL A 58 9.58 20.30 4.57
C VAL A 58 8.26 20.23 3.83
N SER A 59 8.01 21.22 2.97
CA SER A 59 6.87 21.18 2.04
C SER A 59 7.00 20.00 1.08
N MET A 60 5.85 19.50 0.60
CA MET A 60 5.83 18.46 -0.41
C MET A 60 6.60 18.89 -1.66
N PRO A 61 7.42 18.00 -2.26
CA PRO A 61 8.08 18.29 -3.52
C PRO A 61 7.08 18.55 -4.66
N TRP A 62 7.44 19.44 -5.58
CA TRP A 62 6.52 19.93 -6.62
C TRP A 62 6.07 18.85 -7.62
N LEU A 63 6.88 17.83 -7.91
CA LEU A 63 6.49 16.74 -8.83
C LEU A 63 5.36 15.88 -8.24
N PRO A 64 5.49 15.34 -7.01
CA PRO A 64 4.38 14.74 -6.26
C PRO A 64 3.13 15.64 -6.20
N TYR A 65 3.33 16.96 -6.07
CA TYR A 65 2.25 17.94 -6.08
C TYR A 65 1.49 17.98 -7.40
N LEU A 66 2.18 17.98 -8.53
CA LEU A 66 1.53 17.96 -9.84
C LEU A 66 0.88 16.60 -10.14
N SER A 67 1.48 15.50 -9.68
CA SER A 67 0.88 14.17 -9.84
C SER A 67 -0.29 13.91 -8.92
N SER A 68 -0.48 14.70 -7.85
CA SER A 68 -1.65 14.58 -6.96
C SER A 68 -3.00 14.82 -7.67
N ILE A 69 -2.97 15.26 -8.92
CA ILE A 69 -4.12 15.36 -9.81
C ILE A 69 -4.66 13.98 -10.23
N ILE A 70 -3.79 12.95 -10.34
CA ILE A 70 -4.17 11.57 -10.69
C ILE A 70 -3.38 10.63 -9.78
N SER A 71 -4.03 9.97 -8.83
CA SER A 71 -3.35 9.01 -7.96
C SER A 71 -3.35 7.58 -8.48
N GLU A 72 -2.62 6.73 -7.77
CA GLU A 72 -2.66 5.30 -8.03
C GLU A 72 -4.03 4.73 -7.72
N GLU A 73 -4.71 5.21 -6.67
CA GLU A 73 -6.07 4.82 -6.32
C GLU A 73 -7.05 5.11 -7.46
N ASP A 74 -6.85 6.22 -8.17
CA ASP A 74 -7.62 6.59 -9.36
C ASP A 74 -7.41 5.57 -10.50
N GLY A 75 -6.17 5.17 -10.75
CA GLY A 75 -5.83 4.14 -11.74
C GLY A 75 -6.33 2.74 -11.35
N GLN A 76 -6.22 2.37 -10.08
CA GLN A 76 -6.74 1.12 -9.54
C GLN A 76 -8.27 1.09 -9.59
N SER A 77 -8.94 2.19 -9.26
CA SER A 77 -10.41 2.31 -9.34
C SER A 77 -10.90 2.18 -10.77
N VAL A 78 -10.19 2.77 -11.75
CA VAL A 78 -10.48 2.54 -13.17
C VAL A 78 -10.27 1.08 -13.56
N ALA A 79 -9.19 0.44 -13.07
CA ALA A 79 -8.96 -0.97 -13.33
C ALA A 79 -10.08 -1.85 -12.73
N VAL A 80 -10.48 -1.60 -11.49
CA VAL A 80 -11.58 -2.32 -10.82
C VAL A 80 -12.92 -2.07 -11.51
N PHE A 81 -13.20 -0.83 -11.93
CA PHE A 81 -14.36 -0.50 -12.76
C PHE A 81 -14.36 -1.27 -14.08
N MET A 82 -13.24 -1.25 -14.80
CA MET A 82 -13.09 -2.01 -16.05
C MET A 82 -13.30 -3.51 -15.82
N MET A 83 -12.83 -4.05 -14.70
CA MET A 83 -13.06 -5.45 -14.33
C MET A 83 -14.52 -5.75 -14.03
N HIS A 84 -15.28 -4.79 -13.48
CA HIS A 84 -16.71 -4.96 -13.18
C HIS A 84 -17.59 -4.89 -14.44
N VAL A 85 -17.24 -4.04 -15.40
CA VAL A 85 -18.11 -3.76 -16.57
C VAL A 85 -17.75 -4.55 -17.83
N LEU A 86 -16.51 -5.04 -17.94
CA LEU A 86 -16.07 -5.76 -19.12
C LEU A 86 -16.32 -7.28 -18.99
N PRO A 87 -16.72 -7.96 -20.08
CA PRO A 87 -16.74 -9.41 -20.15
C PRO A 87 -15.39 -10.06 -19.81
N GLU A 88 -15.42 -11.21 -19.13
CA GLU A 88 -14.23 -11.90 -18.60
C GLU A 88 -13.21 -12.29 -19.69
N ASP A 89 -13.69 -12.66 -20.88
CA ASP A 89 -12.88 -12.97 -22.06
C ASP A 89 -12.11 -11.73 -22.56
N ILE A 90 -12.73 -10.55 -22.54
CA ILE A 90 -12.06 -9.28 -22.88
C ILE A 90 -10.98 -8.97 -21.83
N ILE A 91 -11.27 -9.15 -20.54
CA ILE A 91 -10.31 -8.93 -19.46
C ILE A 91 -9.11 -9.87 -19.59
N ARG A 92 -9.36 -11.17 -19.85
CA ARG A 92 -8.29 -12.17 -20.06
C ARG A 92 -7.40 -11.81 -21.24
N ILE A 93 -7.97 -11.32 -22.35
CA ILE A 93 -7.20 -10.84 -23.50
C ILE A 93 -6.34 -9.63 -23.11
N LEU A 94 -6.88 -8.67 -22.34
CA LEU A 94 -6.14 -7.49 -21.88
C LEU A 94 -4.98 -7.87 -20.95
N VAL A 95 -5.17 -8.86 -20.08
CA VAL A 95 -4.13 -9.38 -19.17
C VAL A 95 -3.08 -10.21 -19.92
N GLN A 96 -3.47 -11.05 -20.89
CA GLN A 96 -2.56 -11.92 -21.63
C GLN A 96 -1.72 -11.19 -22.69
N LYS A 97 -2.29 -10.17 -23.35
CA LYS A 97 -1.59 -9.40 -24.40
C LYS A 97 -0.57 -8.38 -23.87
N GLY A 98 -0.29 -8.39 -22.56
CA GLY A 98 0.78 -7.58 -22.01
C GLY A 98 0.56 -6.09 -22.26
N LEU A 99 -0.63 -5.56 -21.95
CA LEU A 99 -0.66 -4.17 -21.48
C LEU A 99 0.32 -4.16 -20.31
N GLY A 100 1.53 -3.61 -20.54
CA GLY A 100 2.68 -3.56 -19.63
C GLY A 100 2.44 -2.75 -18.36
N LEU A 101 1.26 -2.95 -17.78
CA LEU A 101 0.90 -2.71 -16.42
C LEU A 101 1.78 -3.67 -15.59
N PRO A 102 2.64 -3.16 -14.71
CA PRO A 102 3.47 -3.99 -13.83
C PRO A 102 2.65 -4.95 -12.92
N PHE A 103 1.33 -4.91 -13.00
CA PHE A 103 0.33 -5.57 -12.19
C PHE A 103 -0.08 -6.97 -12.70
N GLY A 104 0.56 -7.56 -13.71
CA GLY A 104 0.02 -8.72 -14.45
C GLY A 104 -0.41 -9.93 -13.61
N SER A 105 0.32 -10.29 -12.55
CA SER A 105 -0.07 -11.38 -11.63
C SER A 105 -1.14 -10.93 -10.63
N ALA A 106 -1.00 -9.76 -10.02
CA ALA A 106 -1.98 -9.22 -9.06
C ALA A 106 -3.34 -8.93 -9.72
N LEU A 107 -3.36 -8.38 -10.93
CA LEU A 107 -4.57 -8.21 -11.74
C LEU A 107 -5.14 -9.56 -12.15
N ARG A 108 -4.31 -10.53 -12.53
CA ARG A 108 -4.80 -11.88 -12.84
C ARG A 108 -5.46 -12.51 -11.62
N ASP A 109 -4.87 -12.39 -10.44
CA ASP A 109 -5.43 -12.92 -9.20
C ASP A 109 -6.71 -12.16 -8.78
N MET A 110 -6.73 -10.84 -8.97
CA MET A 110 -7.94 -10.02 -8.81
C MET A 110 -9.08 -10.52 -9.70
N VAL A 111 -8.82 -10.71 -10.99
CA VAL A 111 -9.80 -11.16 -11.98
C VAL A 111 -10.26 -12.59 -11.74
N THR A 112 -9.34 -13.49 -11.39
CA THR A 112 -9.63 -14.93 -11.38
C THR A 112 -10.25 -15.40 -10.06
N TYR A 113 -9.88 -14.79 -8.94
CA TYR A 113 -10.16 -15.37 -7.62
C TYR A 113 -10.86 -14.42 -6.64
N SER A 114 -11.08 -13.16 -6.99
CA SER A 114 -11.73 -12.21 -6.07
C SER A 114 -13.23 -12.27 -6.18
N ASN A 115 -13.92 -12.08 -5.06
CA ASN A 115 -15.33 -11.69 -5.11
C ASN A 115 -15.39 -10.27 -5.68
N HIS A 116 -15.70 -10.14 -6.98
CA HIS A 116 -15.69 -8.85 -7.69
C HIS A 116 -16.65 -7.84 -7.07
N GLU A 117 -17.77 -8.30 -6.50
CA GLU A 117 -18.73 -7.43 -5.82
C GLU A 117 -18.16 -6.89 -4.50
N SER A 118 -17.52 -7.73 -3.68
CA SER A 118 -16.83 -7.27 -2.46
C SER A 118 -15.67 -6.33 -2.78
N LEU A 119 -14.87 -6.67 -3.79
CA LEU A 119 -13.76 -5.84 -4.25
C LEU A 119 -14.26 -4.47 -4.73
N TRP A 120 -15.30 -4.46 -5.56
CA TRP A 120 -15.96 -3.25 -6.06
C TRP A 120 -16.53 -2.40 -4.92
N ASN A 121 -17.25 -3.03 -3.99
CA ASN A 121 -17.87 -2.33 -2.88
C ASN A 121 -16.85 -1.71 -1.93
N ASN A 122 -15.76 -2.43 -1.62
CA ASN A 122 -14.69 -1.89 -0.78
C ASN A 122 -13.85 -0.85 -1.52
N TYR A 123 -13.65 -0.97 -2.84
CA TYR A 123 -12.96 0.06 -3.62
C TYR A 123 -13.78 1.32 -3.89
N LEU A 124 -15.11 1.27 -3.93
CA LEU A 124 -15.95 2.46 -4.16
C LEU A 124 -16.53 3.07 -2.88
N PHE A 125 -17.08 2.25 -1.98
CA PHE A 125 -17.80 2.77 -0.82
C PHE A 125 -16.87 3.11 0.35
N HIS A 126 -15.70 2.45 0.48
CA HIS A 126 -14.66 2.96 1.38
C HIS A 126 -13.84 4.08 0.71
N ASN A 127 -13.99 4.33 -0.60
CA ASN A 127 -13.40 5.49 -1.28
C ASN A 127 -14.45 6.50 -1.74
N GLY A 128 -15.58 6.64 -1.04
CA GLY A 128 -16.45 7.80 -1.25
C GLY A 128 -15.59 9.05 -1.10
N ALA A 129 -15.18 9.64 -2.22
CA ALA A 129 -13.95 10.42 -2.34
C ALA A 129 -13.94 11.47 -1.24
N PRO A 130 -13.22 11.25 -0.13
CA PRO A 130 -13.21 12.26 0.88
C PRO A 130 -12.44 13.40 0.23
N THR A 131 -13.03 14.58 0.24
CA THR A 131 -12.43 15.86 -0.12
C THR A 131 -11.11 16.15 0.64
N SER A 132 -10.65 15.22 1.48
CA SER A 132 -9.40 15.18 2.24
C SER A 132 -8.40 14.12 1.76
N MET A 133 -8.55 13.52 0.57
CA MET A 133 -7.57 12.55 0.05
C MET A 133 -6.18 13.17 0.00
N LEU A 134 -5.21 12.51 0.63
CA LEU A 134 -3.79 12.85 0.53
C LEU A 134 -3.26 12.55 -0.89
N PRO A 135 -2.19 13.22 -1.35
CA PRO A 135 -1.61 12.94 -2.66
C PRO A 135 -1.00 11.54 -2.73
N SER A 136 -1.03 10.93 -3.92
CA SER A 136 -0.16 9.78 -4.21
C SER A 136 1.29 10.19 -4.10
N ASN A 137 2.10 9.33 -3.48
CA ASN A 137 3.54 9.52 -3.40
C ASN A 137 4.33 8.66 -4.41
N LEU A 138 3.63 8.02 -5.34
CA LEU A 138 4.23 7.14 -6.36
C LEU A 138 5.37 7.86 -7.12
N TYR A 139 5.10 9.08 -7.57
CA TYR A 139 6.09 9.86 -8.32
C TYR A 139 7.29 10.24 -7.47
N PHE A 140 7.11 10.52 -6.17
CA PHE A 140 8.24 10.75 -5.28
C PHE A 140 9.16 9.53 -5.23
N GLN A 141 8.61 8.33 -5.04
CA GLN A 141 9.38 7.10 -5.00
C GLN A 141 10.09 6.82 -6.33
N MET A 142 9.42 7.03 -7.47
CA MET A 142 10.03 6.90 -8.79
C MET A 142 11.22 7.86 -8.98
N MET A 143 11.09 9.10 -8.50
CA MET A 143 12.17 10.07 -8.59
C MET A 143 13.29 9.77 -7.59
N GLN A 144 12.97 9.25 -6.40
CA GLN A 144 13.95 8.75 -5.44
C GLN A 144 14.79 7.59 -5.98
N ASP A 145 14.15 6.65 -6.66
CA ASP A 145 14.83 5.52 -7.32
C ASP A 145 15.80 6.02 -8.41
N LYS A 146 15.45 7.10 -9.10
CA LYS A 146 16.32 7.81 -10.07
C LYS A 146 17.36 8.72 -9.41
N GLY A 147 17.47 8.73 -8.09
CA GLY A 147 18.45 9.51 -7.35
C GLY A 147 18.13 11.00 -7.21
N GLN A 148 16.89 11.41 -7.44
CA GLN A 148 16.40 12.72 -6.99
C GLN A 148 15.89 12.62 -5.56
N TYR A 149 15.71 13.76 -4.88
CA TYR A 149 15.18 13.80 -3.50
C TYR A 149 15.91 12.86 -2.50
N LYS A 150 17.21 12.62 -2.69
CA LYS A 150 18.04 11.70 -1.87
C LYS A 150 18.07 12.08 -0.39
N ASP A 151 17.99 13.39 -0.12
CA ASP A 151 18.02 13.95 1.24
C ASP A 151 16.65 14.06 1.87
N LEU A 152 15.59 13.65 1.17
CA LEU A 152 14.23 13.67 1.67
C LEU A 152 13.79 12.26 2.09
N SER A 153 12.96 12.22 3.10
CA SER A 153 12.24 11.03 3.54
C SER A 153 10.76 11.37 3.63
N HIS A 154 9.94 10.34 3.48
CA HIS A 154 8.49 10.47 3.49
C HIS A 154 7.86 9.35 4.32
N TYR A 155 6.73 9.67 4.95
CA TYR A 155 5.80 8.68 5.48
C TYR A 155 4.38 9.27 5.46
N PHE A 156 3.41 8.37 5.39
CA PHE A 156 2.03 8.69 5.68
C PHE A 156 1.72 8.35 7.13
N VAL A 157 0.90 9.17 7.78
CA VAL A 157 0.37 8.86 9.11
C VAL A 157 -1.14 9.00 9.12
N HIS A 158 -1.78 8.06 9.80
CA HIS A 158 -3.18 8.13 10.20
C HIS A 158 -3.27 8.20 11.72
N LEU A 159 -4.08 9.14 12.21
CA LEU A 159 -4.33 9.39 13.62
C LEU A 159 -5.79 9.04 13.95
N PRO A 160 -6.07 8.21 14.96
CA PRO A 160 -7.44 7.86 15.32
C PRO A 160 -8.22 9.08 15.87
N LYS A 161 -9.48 9.24 15.47
CA LYS A 161 -10.33 10.37 15.88
C LYS A 161 -10.67 10.35 17.36
N ASN A 162 -10.67 11.53 17.99
CA ASN A 162 -11.19 11.75 19.35
C ASN A 162 -10.52 10.88 20.42
N LYS A 163 -9.23 10.62 20.29
CA LYS A 163 -8.45 9.83 21.25
C LYS A 163 -7.27 10.62 21.80
N ASN A 164 -6.90 10.27 23.04
CA ASN A 164 -5.58 10.58 23.53
C ASN A 164 -4.56 9.73 22.77
N LEU A 165 -3.77 10.37 21.91
CA LEU A 165 -2.79 9.69 21.07
C LEU A 165 -1.72 8.96 21.89
N GLU A 166 -1.45 9.41 23.12
CA GLU A 166 -0.50 8.79 24.04
C GLU A 166 -0.97 7.41 24.53
N ASP A 167 -2.26 7.09 24.44
CA ASP A 167 -2.79 5.76 24.82
C ASP A 167 -2.88 4.80 23.63
N CYS A 168 -2.70 5.31 22.41
CA CYS A 168 -2.85 4.52 21.19
C CYS A 168 -1.61 3.64 20.95
N GLU A 169 -1.82 2.41 20.50
CA GLU A 169 -0.77 1.55 19.96
C GLU A 169 -0.29 2.08 18.60
N VAL A 170 0.94 1.75 18.22
CA VAL A 170 1.52 2.21 16.94
C VAL A 170 1.72 1.02 16.02
N THR A 171 1.25 1.15 14.79
CA THR A 171 1.52 0.20 13.70
C THR A 171 2.41 0.84 12.66
N VAL A 172 3.52 0.21 12.33
CA VAL A 172 4.27 0.48 11.10
C VAL A 172 3.74 -0.44 10.02
N PHE A 173 3.21 0.16 8.96
CA PHE A 173 2.64 -0.57 7.84
C PHE A 173 3.55 -0.43 6.60
N CYS A 174 4.05 -1.58 6.13
CA CYS A 174 4.93 -1.71 4.98
C CYS A 174 4.13 -2.18 3.76
N HIS A 175 4.05 -1.31 2.75
CA HIS A 175 3.22 -1.55 1.56
C HIS A 175 3.74 -2.69 0.66
N GLY A 176 2.82 -3.26 -0.11
CA GLY A 176 3.13 -4.21 -1.18
C GLY A 176 3.62 -3.54 -2.46
N PHE A 177 3.72 -4.32 -3.53
CA PHE A 177 4.09 -3.79 -4.84
C PHE A 177 3.13 -2.67 -5.28
N LEU A 178 3.70 -1.60 -5.84
CA LEU A 178 3.03 -0.35 -6.26
C LEU A 178 2.42 0.48 -5.14
N GLY A 179 1.97 -0.13 -4.05
CA GLY A 179 1.71 0.54 -2.78
C GLY A 179 0.50 1.47 -2.78
N ASN A 180 -0.58 1.07 -2.13
CA ASN A 180 -1.71 1.97 -1.88
C ASN A 180 -1.66 2.48 -0.44
N TRP A 181 -1.08 3.64 -0.22
CA TRP A 181 -0.75 4.12 1.13
C TRP A 181 -1.91 4.75 1.89
N LEU A 182 -3.08 4.92 1.25
CA LEU A 182 -4.27 5.53 1.86
C LEU A 182 -5.36 4.52 2.17
N LEU A 183 -5.51 3.51 1.32
CA LEU A 183 -6.49 2.45 1.53
C LEU A 183 -6.21 1.69 2.84
N TYR A 184 -4.95 1.33 3.08
CA TYR A 184 -4.62 0.46 4.20
C TYR A 184 -4.74 1.12 5.57
N PRO A 185 -4.29 2.38 5.78
CA PRO A 185 -4.59 3.11 7.01
C PRO A 185 -6.08 3.30 7.25
N LYS A 186 -6.87 3.57 6.21
CA LYS A 186 -8.32 3.71 6.37
C LYS A 186 -8.97 2.42 6.85
N ILE A 187 -8.59 1.28 6.27
CA ILE A 187 -9.05 -0.02 6.77
C ILE A 187 -8.62 -0.16 8.25
N TYR A 188 -7.37 0.15 8.61
CA TYR A 188 -6.95 0.10 10.02
C TYR A 188 -7.76 1.00 10.97
N ASP A 189 -8.19 2.19 10.54
CA ASP A 189 -9.05 3.11 11.31
C ASP A 189 -10.37 2.45 11.72
N GLU A 190 -11.01 1.77 10.76
CA GLU A 190 -12.32 1.16 10.97
C GLU A 190 -12.26 -0.01 11.97
N TYR A 191 -11.12 -0.70 12.06
CA TYR A 191 -11.00 -1.92 12.85
C TYR A 191 -10.16 -1.79 14.13
N SER A 192 -9.41 -0.69 14.31
CA SER A 192 -8.45 -0.54 15.42
C SER A 192 -8.25 0.92 15.87
N ASN A 193 -7.86 1.12 17.13
CA ASN A 193 -7.48 2.44 17.66
C ASN A 193 -5.96 2.66 17.57
N HIS A 194 -5.34 2.31 16.45
CA HIS A 194 -3.89 2.44 16.27
C HIS A 194 -3.52 3.75 15.57
N ILE A 195 -2.39 4.32 15.94
CA ILE A 195 -1.67 5.25 15.08
C ILE A 195 -0.99 4.42 14.00
N VAL A 196 -1.29 4.68 12.72
CA VAL A 196 -0.71 3.92 11.61
C VAL A 196 0.31 4.79 10.90
N ILE A 197 1.55 4.34 10.86
CA ILE A 197 2.66 4.97 10.13
C ILE A 197 2.97 4.10 8.91
N CYS A 198 2.53 4.55 7.74
CA CYS A 198 2.82 3.92 6.47
C CYS A 198 4.16 4.40 5.94
N VAL A 199 5.08 3.46 5.76
CA VAL A 199 6.46 3.72 5.33
C VAL A 199 6.70 3.18 3.93
N GLU A 200 7.61 3.83 3.21
CA GLU A 200 7.86 3.59 1.80
C GLU A 200 9.23 3.00 1.52
N THR A 201 9.32 2.23 0.44
CA THR A 201 10.59 1.86 -0.19
C THR A 201 11.13 2.96 -1.09
N LYS A 202 12.43 2.94 -1.36
CA LYS A 202 13.02 3.74 -2.45
C LYS A 202 12.63 3.09 -3.77
N GLY A 203 11.52 3.54 -4.35
CA GLY A 203 10.91 2.95 -5.54
C GLY A 203 9.66 2.13 -5.22
N MET A 204 9.04 1.55 -6.26
CA MET A 204 7.68 1.00 -6.19
C MET A 204 7.64 -0.52 -5.88
N SER A 205 8.79 -1.12 -5.55
CA SER A 205 8.87 -2.57 -5.38
C SER A 205 8.11 -3.06 -4.14
N GLY A 206 8.01 -2.24 -3.10
CA GLY A 206 7.54 -2.67 -1.78
C GLY A 206 8.50 -3.66 -1.11
N ILE A 207 9.73 -3.81 -1.60
CA ILE A 207 10.75 -4.68 -1.01
C ILE A 207 11.66 -3.87 -0.09
N PHE A 208 11.60 -4.16 1.22
CA PHE A 208 12.33 -3.47 2.28
C PHE A 208 13.64 -4.20 2.61
N THR A 209 14.75 -3.52 2.36
CA THR A 209 16.09 -4.00 2.69
C THR A 209 16.46 -3.72 4.15
N SER A 210 17.55 -4.31 4.61
CA SER A 210 18.14 -4.01 5.93
C SER A 210 18.46 -2.52 6.11
N SER A 211 18.82 -1.83 5.02
CA SER A 211 19.10 -0.39 5.05
C SER A 211 17.80 0.41 5.28
N ASP A 212 16.73 0.04 4.57
CA ASP A 212 15.43 0.69 4.70
C ASP A 212 14.88 0.51 6.11
N MET A 213 14.91 -0.71 6.64
CA MET A 213 14.41 -0.98 8.00
C MET A 213 15.21 -0.23 9.08
N LYS A 214 16.53 -0.13 8.93
CA LYS A 214 17.37 0.68 9.84
C LYS A 214 17.03 2.17 9.72
N HIS A 215 16.80 2.69 8.51
CA HIS A 215 16.40 4.08 8.30
C HIS A 215 15.03 4.37 8.91
N ILE A 216 14.06 3.47 8.72
CA ILE A 216 12.73 3.57 9.31
C ILE A 216 12.83 3.64 10.84
N TYR A 217 13.57 2.72 11.45
CA TYR A 217 13.69 2.67 12.90
C TYR A 217 14.48 3.85 13.50
N SER A 218 15.59 4.25 12.86
CA SER A 218 16.49 5.26 13.43
C SER A 218 16.15 6.71 13.06
N LYS A 219 15.36 6.94 11.99
CA LYS A 219 15.03 8.29 11.51
C LYS A 219 13.54 8.53 11.38
N VAL A 220 12.82 7.66 10.67
CA VAL A 220 11.39 7.89 10.38
C VAL A 220 10.55 7.83 11.65
N LEU A 221 10.69 6.77 12.45
CA LEU A 221 9.91 6.58 13.67
C LEU A 221 10.16 7.68 14.72
N PRO A 222 11.42 8.03 15.07
CA PRO A 222 11.66 9.14 15.99
C PRO A 222 11.08 10.47 15.50
N HIS A 223 11.17 10.76 14.19
CA HIS A 223 10.57 11.96 13.62
C HIS A 223 9.04 11.93 13.71
N ALA A 224 8.41 10.79 13.40
CA ALA A 224 6.97 10.61 13.52
C ALA A 224 6.48 10.81 14.96
N TYR A 225 7.10 10.16 15.94
CA TYR A 225 6.73 10.32 17.36
C TYR A 225 6.86 11.77 17.83
N LYS A 226 7.97 12.44 17.50
CA LYS A 226 8.16 13.86 17.81
C LYS A 226 7.09 14.74 17.17
N ARG A 227 6.72 14.48 15.91
CA ARG A 227 5.72 15.26 15.19
C ARG A 227 4.32 15.06 15.77
N ILE A 228 3.95 13.82 16.06
CA ILE A 228 2.65 13.45 16.63
C ILE A 228 2.54 13.94 18.08
N GLY A 229 3.68 14.12 18.76
CA GLY A 229 3.73 14.60 20.13
C GLY A 229 3.54 13.48 21.16
N ILE A 230 3.94 12.25 20.82
CA ILE A 230 3.84 11.07 21.70
C ILE A 230 5.20 10.53 22.12
N SER A 231 5.26 9.83 23.25
CA SER A 231 6.48 9.15 23.67
C SER A 231 6.88 8.01 22.70
N PRO A 232 8.18 7.69 22.55
CA PRO A 232 8.60 6.58 21.72
C PRO A 232 8.08 5.23 22.21
N LYS A 233 7.41 4.48 21.33
CA LYS A 233 6.86 3.15 21.59
C LYS A 233 7.47 2.09 20.68
N LYS A 234 7.41 0.82 21.09
CA LYS A 234 7.71 -0.33 20.20
C LYS A 234 6.48 -0.59 19.32
N PRO A 235 6.55 -0.34 18.00
CA PRO A 235 5.37 -0.51 17.16
C PRO A 235 5.15 -1.97 16.79
N HIS A 236 3.92 -2.30 16.40
CA HIS A 236 3.60 -3.49 15.63
C HIS A 236 4.11 -3.31 14.19
N LEU A 237 4.78 -4.32 13.62
CA LEU A 237 5.22 -4.28 12.22
C LEU A 237 4.30 -5.15 11.37
N VAL A 238 3.71 -4.56 10.34
CA VAL A 238 2.80 -5.21 9.41
C VAL A 238 3.33 -5.05 8.01
N GLY A 239 3.55 -6.15 7.30
CA GLY A 239 3.95 -6.16 5.90
C GLY A 239 2.86 -6.80 5.05
N LEU A 240 2.49 -6.15 3.94
CA LEU A 240 1.53 -6.66 2.97
C LEU A 240 2.23 -7.06 1.68
N SER A 241 1.97 -8.26 1.14
CA SER A 241 2.55 -8.73 -0.13
C SER A 241 4.08 -8.59 -0.11
N ASN A 242 4.69 -7.87 -1.06
CA ASN A 242 6.13 -7.56 -1.04
C ASN A 242 6.60 -6.89 0.26
N GLY A 243 5.73 -6.14 0.95
CA GLY A 243 5.99 -5.54 2.25
C GLY A 243 6.30 -6.57 3.34
N CYS A 244 5.95 -7.85 3.15
CA CYS A 244 6.42 -8.95 4.02
C CYS A 244 7.95 -9.08 4.04
N SER A 245 8.66 -8.55 3.05
CA SER A 245 10.12 -8.39 3.10
C SER A 245 10.57 -7.58 4.32
N ALA A 246 9.83 -6.56 4.76
CA ALA A 246 10.10 -5.80 5.97
C ALA A 246 10.10 -6.70 7.21
N ILE A 247 9.16 -7.65 7.28
CA ILE A 247 9.08 -8.64 8.36
C ILE A 247 10.32 -9.53 8.35
N ASN A 248 10.63 -10.13 7.19
CA ASN A 248 11.78 -11.02 7.01
C ASN A 248 13.11 -10.33 7.34
N THR A 249 13.25 -9.07 6.94
CA THR A 249 14.40 -8.23 7.25
C THR A 249 14.44 -7.86 8.73
N ALA A 250 13.32 -7.43 9.33
CA ALA A 250 13.30 -6.95 10.71
C ALA A 250 13.56 -8.06 11.73
N ILE A 251 13.03 -9.27 11.55
CA ILE A 251 13.27 -10.38 12.49
C ILE A 251 14.73 -10.85 12.52
N THR A 252 15.51 -10.53 11.49
CA THR A 252 16.94 -10.85 11.42
C THR A 252 17.84 -9.69 11.85
N THR A 253 17.43 -8.45 11.58
CA THR A 253 18.27 -7.25 11.77
C THR A 253 17.83 -6.33 12.90
N LEU A 254 16.54 -6.28 13.23
CA LEU A 254 15.91 -5.46 14.26
C LEU A 254 14.95 -6.29 15.15
N PRO A 255 15.41 -7.44 15.68
CA PRO A 255 14.54 -8.46 16.28
C PRO A 255 13.80 -7.99 17.55
N THR A 256 14.36 -7.04 18.29
CA THR A 256 13.83 -6.60 19.59
C THR A 256 13.11 -5.25 19.55
N GLN A 257 13.03 -4.65 18.36
CA GLN A 257 12.56 -3.27 18.18
C GLN A 257 11.06 -3.16 17.90
N PHE A 258 10.43 -4.24 17.48
CA PHE A 258 8.99 -4.30 17.22
C PHE A 258 8.28 -5.16 18.25
N LYS A 259 7.05 -4.78 18.60
CA LYS A 259 6.21 -5.49 19.57
C LYS A 259 5.66 -6.79 18.99
N SER A 260 5.23 -6.76 17.73
CA SER A 260 4.81 -7.94 16.99
C SER A 260 5.15 -7.84 15.51
N TYR A 261 5.03 -8.98 14.81
CA TYR A 261 5.31 -9.10 13.39
C TYR A 261 4.14 -9.80 12.69
N THR A 262 3.58 -9.16 11.68
CA THR A 262 2.46 -9.69 10.89
C THR A 262 2.80 -9.63 9.41
N ALA A 263 2.77 -10.78 8.74
CA ALA A 263 2.85 -10.92 7.29
C ALA A 263 1.44 -11.17 6.74
N LEU A 264 0.98 -10.29 5.85
CA LEU A 264 -0.34 -10.34 5.19
C LEU A 264 -0.15 -10.59 3.69
N SER A 265 -0.86 -11.58 3.13
CA SER A 265 -0.81 -11.93 1.70
C SER A 265 0.62 -12.05 1.14
N GLY A 266 1.53 -12.62 1.92
CA GLY A 266 2.93 -12.75 1.56
C GLY A 266 3.64 -13.77 2.45
N GLY A 267 4.92 -13.98 2.19
CA GLY A 267 5.66 -15.09 2.76
C GLY A 267 6.58 -14.77 3.94
N LEU A 268 6.73 -15.75 4.84
CA LEU A 268 7.79 -15.80 5.84
C LEU A 268 8.89 -16.76 5.38
N PHE A 269 10.06 -16.21 5.04
CA PHE A 269 11.20 -16.93 4.48
C PHE A 269 12.44 -16.90 5.38
N SER A 270 12.52 -15.94 6.30
CA SER A 270 13.58 -15.80 7.28
C SER A 270 13.19 -16.39 8.63
N LYS A 271 14.08 -17.18 9.25
CA LYS A 271 13.83 -17.79 10.56
C LYS A 271 13.94 -16.74 11.67
N PRO A 272 12.89 -16.52 12.49
CA PRO A 272 12.97 -15.64 13.66
C PRO A 272 14.03 -16.16 14.65
N ARG A 273 14.98 -15.29 15.02
CA ARG A 273 16.16 -15.68 15.80
C ARG A 273 15.87 -15.78 17.30
N TYR A 274 15.08 -14.89 17.86
CA TYR A 274 14.77 -14.86 19.29
C TYR A 274 13.36 -15.42 19.51
N GLY A 275 12.81 -15.28 20.72
CA GLY A 275 11.48 -15.77 21.07
C GLY A 275 10.31 -15.16 20.28
N GLN A 276 10.57 -14.35 19.23
CA GLN A 276 9.51 -13.79 18.39
C GLN A 276 8.72 -14.89 17.69
N LYS A 277 7.42 -14.66 17.59
CA LYS A 277 6.53 -15.40 16.70
C LYS A 277 5.98 -14.44 15.66
N VAL A 278 6.01 -14.85 14.40
CA VAL A 278 5.42 -14.08 13.30
C VAL A 278 3.99 -14.58 13.05
N LYS A 279 3.04 -13.66 12.95
CA LYS A 279 1.67 -13.94 12.50
C LYS A 279 1.69 -13.93 10.97
N VAL A 280 1.24 -15.02 10.33
CA VAL A 280 1.21 -15.14 8.86
C VAL A 280 -0.24 -15.40 8.46
N ILE A 281 -0.81 -14.51 7.64
CA ILE A 281 -2.21 -14.58 7.19
C ILE A 281 -2.22 -14.45 5.66
N TYR A 282 -2.73 -15.45 4.95
CA TYR A 282 -2.89 -15.40 3.50
C TYR A 282 -4.10 -16.20 3.02
N GLY A 283 -4.55 -15.95 1.79
CA GLY A 283 -5.67 -16.65 1.16
C GLY A 283 -5.25 -18.01 0.62
N ALA A 284 -6.12 -19.02 0.69
CA ALA A 284 -5.80 -20.38 0.26
C ALA A 284 -5.39 -20.48 -1.23
N THR A 285 -5.84 -19.54 -2.08
CA THR A 285 -5.46 -19.49 -3.50
C THR A 285 -4.37 -18.45 -3.78
N ASP A 286 -3.83 -17.77 -2.76
CA ASP A 286 -2.71 -16.84 -2.89
C ASP A 286 -1.40 -17.59 -3.08
N GLN A 287 -0.78 -17.44 -4.26
CA GLN A 287 0.50 -18.08 -4.59
C GLN A 287 1.71 -17.34 -4.00
N SER A 288 1.53 -16.12 -3.50
CA SER A 288 2.57 -15.30 -2.90
C SER A 288 2.73 -15.54 -1.40
N GLY A 289 1.69 -16.09 -0.77
CA GLY A 289 1.63 -16.38 0.67
C GLY A 289 2.32 -17.68 1.06
N GLY A 290 2.80 -17.77 2.30
CA GLY A 290 3.32 -19.02 2.84
C GLY A 290 4.39 -18.90 3.91
N VAL A 291 4.88 -20.05 4.37
CA VAL A 291 6.02 -20.14 5.29
C VAL A 291 7.04 -21.12 4.73
N SER A 292 8.31 -20.74 4.74
CA SER A 292 9.40 -21.63 4.33
C SER A 292 9.43 -22.89 5.20
N LYS A 293 9.56 -24.06 4.56
CA LYS A 293 9.64 -25.37 5.23
C LYS A 293 10.77 -25.50 6.26
N TYR A 294 11.76 -24.62 6.20
CA TYR A 294 12.90 -24.60 7.13
C TYR A 294 12.63 -23.82 8.42
N ILE A 295 11.46 -23.19 8.54
CA ILE A 295 11.07 -22.42 9.71
C ILE A 295 10.22 -23.32 10.62
N PRO A 296 10.65 -23.57 11.88
CA PRO A 296 9.90 -24.41 12.79
C PRO A 296 8.53 -23.83 13.15
N GLN A 297 7.51 -24.67 13.32
CA GLN A 297 6.14 -24.26 13.67
C GLN A 297 6.07 -23.34 14.89
N ASN A 298 6.93 -23.55 15.88
CA ASN A 298 6.95 -22.74 17.11
C ASN A 298 7.40 -21.28 16.87
N LYS A 299 7.87 -20.93 15.67
CA LYS A 299 8.29 -19.57 15.29
C LYS A 299 7.21 -18.76 14.59
N TYR A 300 6.04 -19.33 14.33
CA TYR A 300 4.96 -18.61 13.66
C TYR A 300 3.58 -19.07 14.11
N LYS A 301 2.57 -18.22 13.88
CA LYS A 301 1.16 -18.58 13.87
C LYS A 301 0.66 -18.38 12.45
N LEU A 302 0.18 -19.46 11.83
CA LEU A 302 -0.30 -19.43 10.45
C LEU A 302 -1.84 -19.48 10.44
N HIS A 303 -2.44 -18.60 9.65
CA HIS A 303 -3.85 -18.65 9.31
C HIS A 303 -4.03 -18.59 7.79
N VAL A 304 -4.74 -19.57 7.23
CA VAL A 304 -5.04 -19.64 5.79
C VAL A 304 -6.54 -19.48 5.60
N ILE A 305 -6.95 -18.42 4.91
CA ILE A 305 -8.38 -18.11 4.68
C ILE A 305 -8.86 -18.90 3.47
N LYS A 306 -9.78 -19.86 3.69
CA LYS A 306 -10.33 -20.69 2.62
C LYS A 306 -11.15 -19.84 1.65
N GLY A 307 -10.95 -20.08 0.34
CA GLY A 307 -11.69 -19.38 -0.71
C GLY A 307 -11.23 -17.94 -0.97
N ASP A 308 -10.16 -17.49 -0.33
CA ASP A 308 -9.61 -16.14 -0.51
C ASP A 308 -8.26 -16.17 -1.24
N ASN A 309 -7.82 -15.01 -1.71
CA ASN A 309 -6.68 -14.85 -2.61
C ASN A 309 -5.70 -13.75 -2.14
N HIS A 310 -4.82 -13.30 -3.03
CA HIS A 310 -3.80 -12.28 -2.74
C HIS A 310 -4.35 -10.94 -2.21
N VAL A 311 -5.57 -10.54 -2.60
CA VAL A 311 -6.18 -9.26 -2.21
C VAL A 311 -7.10 -9.33 -0.98
N LEU A 312 -7.03 -10.43 -0.20
CA LEU A 312 -7.85 -10.67 1.01
C LEU A 312 -7.94 -9.46 1.96
N TYR A 313 -6.88 -8.67 2.05
CA TYR A 313 -6.82 -7.52 2.95
C TYR A 313 -7.86 -6.45 2.58
N ILE A 314 -8.19 -6.37 1.29
CA ILE A 314 -9.17 -5.44 0.74
C ILE A 314 -10.52 -6.14 0.55
N SER A 315 -10.54 -7.39 0.09
CA SER A 315 -11.79 -8.12 -0.19
C SER A 315 -12.47 -8.68 1.05
N ASN A 316 -11.75 -8.83 2.17
CA ASN A 316 -12.26 -9.45 3.40
C ASN A 316 -11.61 -8.87 4.69
N PRO A 317 -11.65 -7.54 4.88
CA PRO A 317 -10.98 -6.89 6.00
C PRO A 317 -11.52 -7.33 7.37
N ASP A 318 -12.84 -7.53 7.51
CA ASP A 318 -13.47 -8.05 8.73
C ASP A 318 -12.80 -9.33 9.25
N THR A 319 -12.63 -10.32 8.35
CA THR A 319 -12.03 -11.61 8.71
C THR A 319 -10.59 -11.42 9.15
N VAL A 320 -9.80 -10.63 8.40
CA VAL A 320 -8.40 -10.34 8.73
C VAL A 320 -8.28 -9.71 10.10
N PHE A 321 -9.05 -8.66 10.37
CA PHE A 321 -8.95 -7.95 11.64
C PHE A 321 -9.52 -8.76 12.80
N SER A 322 -10.49 -9.65 12.57
CA SER A 322 -10.90 -10.63 13.59
C SER A 322 -9.75 -11.55 13.98
N ILE A 323 -8.97 -12.03 13.00
CA ILE A 323 -7.79 -12.89 13.24
C ILE A 323 -6.69 -12.11 13.94
N LEU A 324 -6.44 -10.86 13.52
CA LEU A 324 -5.45 -9.99 14.17
C LEU A 324 -5.80 -9.76 15.64
N LYS A 325 -7.06 -9.47 15.96
CA LYS A 325 -7.57 -9.33 17.33
C LYS A 325 -7.37 -10.61 18.13
N GLN A 326 -7.70 -11.79 17.59
CA GLN A 326 -7.45 -13.08 18.25
C GLN A 326 -5.96 -13.35 18.50
N PHE A 327 -5.08 -12.80 17.66
CA PHE A 327 -3.64 -12.91 17.90
C PHE A 327 -3.12 -11.93 18.94
N ASP A 328 -3.87 -10.88 19.27
CA ASP A 328 -3.56 -9.89 20.31
C ASP A 328 -4.25 -10.18 21.65
N THR A 329 -5.20 -11.13 21.72
CA THR A 329 -5.82 -11.62 22.98
C THR A 329 -4.93 -12.55 23.80
N SER A 330 -3.62 -12.59 23.54
CA SER A 330 -2.62 -13.17 24.46
C SER A 330 -1.78 -12.07 25.11
N LEU A 331 -2.47 -11.07 25.67
CA LEU A 331 -1.96 -10.12 26.65
C LEU A 331 -2.42 -10.54 28.05
#